data_AF-A0A7W0TJH7-F1
#
_entry.id   AF-A0A7W0TJH7-F1
#
_cell.length_a   1.000
_cell.length_b   1.000
_cell.length_c   1.000
_cell.angle_alpha   90.00
_cell.angle_beta   90.00
_cell.angle_gamma   90.00
#
_symmetry.space_group_name_H-M   'P 1'
#
loop_
_entity.id
_entity.type
_entity.pdbx_description
1 polymer ?
#
loop_
_entity_poly.entity_id
_entity_poly.type
_entity_poly.pdbx_seq_one_letter_code
_entity_poly.pdbx_strand_id
1 'polypeptide(L)'
;MRRSRVNVRVRVAVLVGALVLLAVFAGTTLRGDGPGPGVALVPTPSSGEYGGAPVPDPFAYDAEREDAFVKRAAAGTSHVLYARSPGGAAATAERVANWRPQVEAAARAARVSPDLLEGLVFLESAGREDAMAGDAEGAVGLTQIVAETGRNLLGMRIDVERSARLTRQIDRALLRGRLFTVLALRRKRRSVDERFDAVKALAGAARYLTFARSQLGRDDLAFVSYHMGVGNLQGVLSAYGAERPSYARLYFDSTPNHNAAVQRRLAAFGDDSSNYLWKIYAAREIMRLHREDRAELARLEALQTAKNSAEEVLHPSASTPRFTTPAALRDAWDDDDIVAFPDDPVRTGLARHPSMGELAPRIGSVPGLYRGLRPVALALALYIGAQTREYAGGEGPLVVTSTVRDSQYQDRLVRGNGEATRNYSLHTTGWAFDVARTYRSQRQALAFQFVLDRLQVLDVIAWVREPRAIHVTVAAGAESLLPLLERLEDG
;
A
#
# COMPACT_ATOMS: atom_id res chain seq x y z
N MET A 1 -4.81 -79.02 -0.83
CA MET A 1 -5.16 -78.22 0.37
C MET A 1 -4.25 -77.01 0.52
N ARG A 2 -4.41 -75.96 -0.32
CA ARG A 2 -3.48 -74.81 -0.38
C ARG A 2 -4.23 -73.46 -0.52
N ARG A 3 -5.31 -73.26 0.25
CA ARG A 3 -6.14 -72.04 0.19
C ARG A 3 -6.40 -71.29 1.51
N SER A 4 -5.85 -71.70 2.67
CA SER A 4 -6.18 -71.04 3.95
C SER A 4 -5.14 -70.06 4.53
N ARG A 5 -3.91 -69.98 4.01
CA ARG A 5 -2.86 -69.12 4.59
C ARG A 5 -2.83 -67.68 4.08
N VAL A 6 -3.49 -67.38 2.96
CA VAL A 6 -3.51 -66.03 2.37
C VAL A 6 -4.46 -65.09 3.11
N ASN A 7 -5.59 -65.61 3.61
CA ASN A 7 -6.62 -64.78 4.26
C ASN A 7 -6.24 -64.25 5.65
N VAL A 8 -5.32 -64.91 6.37
CA VAL A 8 -4.87 -64.45 7.70
C VAL A 8 -3.90 -63.26 7.57
N ARG A 9 -3.00 -63.27 6.58
CA ARG A 9 -2.05 -62.17 6.36
C ARG A 9 -2.73 -60.88 5.89
N VAL A 10 -3.77 -60.99 5.08
CA VAL A 10 -4.56 -59.83 4.62
C VAL A 10 -5.34 -59.21 5.79
N ARG A 11 -5.93 -60.02 6.68
CA ARG A 11 -6.66 -59.51 7.85
C ARG A 11 -5.75 -58.82 8.87
N VAL A 12 -4.55 -59.32 9.09
CA VAL A 12 -3.56 -58.68 9.98
C VAL A 12 -3.04 -57.37 9.38
N ALA A 13 -2.78 -57.33 8.07
CA ALA A 13 -2.35 -56.10 7.38
C ALA A 13 -3.42 -55.00 7.43
N VAL A 14 -4.70 -55.36 7.28
CA VAL A 14 -5.83 -54.42 7.38
C VAL A 14 -6.01 -53.89 8.81
N LEU A 15 -5.85 -54.75 9.83
CA LEU A 15 -5.93 -54.34 11.23
C LEU A 15 -4.78 -53.41 11.65
N VAL A 16 -3.56 -53.69 11.19
CA VAL A 16 -2.39 -52.82 11.45
C VAL A 16 -2.53 -51.49 10.70
N GLY A 17 -3.01 -51.51 9.45
CA GLY A 17 -3.30 -50.30 8.69
C GLY A 17 -4.38 -49.43 9.35
N ALA A 18 -5.45 -50.06 9.88
CA ALA A 18 -6.51 -49.36 10.59
C ALA A 18 -6.02 -48.76 11.93
N LEU A 19 -5.15 -49.45 12.66
CA LEU A 19 -4.54 -48.95 13.90
C LEU A 19 -3.56 -47.80 13.66
N VAL A 20 -2.78 -47.85 12.58
CA VAL A 20 -1.90 -46.74 12.18
C VAL A 20 -2.72 -45.53 11.73
N LEU A 21 -3.81 -45.74 10.98
CA LEU A 21 -4.74 -44.67 10.61
C LEU A 21 -5.43 -44.06 11.82
N LEU A 22 -5.87 -44.87 12.80
CA LEU A 22 -6.44 -44.39 14.06
C LEU A 22 -5.41 -43.63 14.92
N ALA A 23 -4.15 -44.06 14.94
CA ALA A 23 -3.07 -43.36 15.64
C ALA A 23 -2.68 -42.05 14.96
N VAL A 24 -2.70 -41.99 13.63
CA VAL A 24 -2.50 -40.75 12.85
C VAL A 24 -3.68 -39.80 13.07
N PHE A 25 -4.92 -40.31 13.06
CA PHE A 25 -6.12 -39.50 13.27
C PHE A 25 -6.22 -38.98 14.71
N ALA A 26 -5.90 -39.82 15.70
CA ALA A 26 -5.80 -39.42 17.10
C ALA A 26 -4.65 -38.42 17.33
N GLY A 27 -3.53 -38.57 16.60
CA GLY A 27 -2.41 -37.63 16.63
C GLY A 27 -2.71 -36.27 15.99
N THR A 28 -3.62 -36.21 15.01
CA THR A 28 -4.11 -34.95 14.44
C THR A 28 -5.17 -34.27 15.30
N THR A 29 -6.00 -35.03 16.03
CA THR A 29 -7.01 -34.45 16.95
C THR A 29 -6.46 -34.09 18.32
N LEU A 30 -5.26 -34.57 18.70
CA LEU A 30 -4.59 -34.22 19.96
C LEU A 30 -3.57 -33.08 19.82
N ARG A 31 -3.33 -32.58 18.61
CA ARG A 31 -2.72 -31.27 18.41
C ARG A 31 -3.83 -30.24 18.53
N GLY A 32 -3.85 -29.48 19.61
CA GLY A 32 -4.81 -28.38 19.77
C GLY A 32 -4.84 -27.51 18.52
N ASP A 33 -6.02 -27.04 18.13
CA ASP A 33 -6.31 -26.23 16.93
C ASP A 33 -5.65 -24.82 16.94
N GLY A 34 -4.60 -24.65 17.73
CA GLY A 34 -3.81 -23.43 17.77
C GLY A 34 -2.92 -23.30 16.53
N PRO A 35 -2.67 -22.08 16.06
CA PRO A 35 -1.70 -21.83 15.01
C PRO A 35 -0.33 -22.44 15.35
N GLY A 36 0.33 -23.00 14.33
CA GLY A 36 1.63 -23.65 14.49
C GLY A 36 2.70 -22.71 15.05
N PRO A 37 3.76 -23.25 15.68
CA PRO A 37 4.86 -22.44 16.20
C PRO A 37 5.49 -21.58 15.10
N GLY A 38 5.63 -20.28 15.35
CA GLY A 38 6.21 -19.31 14.42
C GLY A 38 5.21 -18.52 13.57
N VAL A 39 3.91 -18.81 13.65
CA VAL A 39 2.86 -18.01 13.00
C VAL A 39 2.66 -16.70 13.77
N ALA A 40 2.80 -15.56 13.09
CA ALA A 40 2.48 -14.26 13.66
C ALA A 40 0.96 -14.16 13.91
N LEU A 41 0.59 -13.55 15.04
CA LEU A 41 -0.79 -13.48 15.50
C LEU A 41 -1.24 -12.02 15.62
N VAL A 42 -2.54 -11.79 15.43
CA VAL A 42 -3.14 -10.50 15.76
C VAL A 42 -3.04 -10.28 17.28
N PRO A 43 -2.48 -9.15 17.75
CA PRO A 43 -2.35 -8.88 19.17
C PRO A 43 -3.69 -9.03 19.89
N THR A 44 -3.67 -9.73 21.02
CA THR A 44 -4.87 -9.93 21.86
C THR A 44 -4.70 -9.07 23.12
N PRO A 45 -5.71 -8.30 23.55
CA PRO A 45 -5.63 -7.48 24.75
C PRO A 45 -5.40 -8.35 25.99
N SER A 46 -4.63 -7.84 26.94
CA SER A 46 -4.20 -8.56 28.14
C SER A 46 -5.23 -8.61 29.28
N SER A 47 -6.50 -8.28 29.05
CA SER A 47 -7.48 -8.03 30.13
C SER A 47 -7.79 -9.23 31.05
N GLY A 48 -7.18 -10.40 30.84
CA GLY A 48 -7.35 -11.58 31.68
C GLY A 48 -8.72 -12.20 31.43
N GLU A 49 -8.75 -13.50 31.16
CA GLU A 49 -9.98 -14.24 30.82
C GLU A 49 -10.56 -13.90 29.42
N TYR A 50 -9.90 -14.33 28.35
CA TYR A 50 -10.58 -14.46 27.05
C TYR A 50 -10.40 -15.87 26.51
N GLY A 51 -11.52 -16.51 26.17
CA GLY A 51 -11.58 -17.87 25.63
C GLY A 51 -11.43 -17.97 24.11
N GLY A 52 -11.31 -16.84 23.40
CA GLY A 52 -11.21 -16.82 21.94
C GLY A 52 -9.87 -17.32 21.41
N ALA A 53 -9.90 -18.11 20.34
CA ALA A 53 -8.69 -18.65 19.72
C ALA A 53 -7.74 -17.54 19.22
N PRO A 54 -6.42 -17.77 19.26
CA PRO A 54 -5.46 -16.91 18.57
C PRO A 54 -5.78 -16.82 17.07
N VAL A 55 -5.88 -15.59 16.55
CA VAL A 55 -6.15 -15.31 15.14
C VAL A 55 -4.81 -15.05 14.47
N PRO A 56 -4.41 -15.85 13.47
CA PRO A 56 -3.23 -15.58 12.65
C PRO A 56 -3.30 -14.18 12.04
N ASP A 57 -2.19 -13.47 12.00
CA ASP A 57 -2.10 -12.18 11.32
C ASP A 57 -1.99 -12.42 9.80
N PRO A 58 -3.05 -12.15 9.00
CA PRO A 58 -3.02 -12.40 7.56
C PRO A 58 -2.05 -11.45 6.83
N PHE A 59 -1.59 -10.38 7.49
CA PHE A 59 -0.76 -9.31 6.96
C PHE A 59 0.70 -9.37 7.44
N ALA A 60 1.03 -10.32 8.30
CA ALA A 60 2.41 -10.66 8.62
C ALA A 60 3.09 -11.31 7.40
N TYR A 61 4.36 -10.98 7.17
CA TYR A 61 5.11 -11.50 6.04
C TYR A 61 5.17 -13.02 6.07
N ASP A 62 5.00 -13.60 4.89
CA ASP A 62 5.06 -15.03 4.64
C ASP A 62 5.76 -15.23 3.30
N ALA A 63 6.84 -16.01 3.30
CA ALA A 63 7.66 -16.26 2.12
C ALA A 63 6.87 -16.95 1.01
N GLU A 64 5.89 -17.79 1.35
CA GLU A 64 5.04 -18.48 0.37
C GLU A 64 4.03 -17.51 -0.30
N ARG A 65 3.80 -16.35 0.31
CA ARG A 65 2.86 -15.32 -0.18
C ARG A 65 3.57 -14.06 -0.68
N GLU A 66 4.89 -14.08 -0.88
CA GLU A 66 5.67 -12.89 -1.27
C GLU A 66 5.11 -12.19 -2.52
N ASP A 67 4.74 -12.95 -3.56
CA ASP A 67 4.16 -12.37 -4.78
C ASP A 67 2.82 -11.67 -4.53
N ALA A 68 2.00 -12.19 -3.60
CA ALA A 68 0.76 -11.53 -3.20
C ALA A 68 1.04 -10.23 -2.45
N PHE A 69 2.04 -10.20 -1.55
CA PHE A 69 2.49 -8.98 -0.89
C PHE A 69 2.95 -7.93 -1.91
N VAL A 70 3.78 -8.33 -2.88
CA VAL A 70 4.28 -7.46 -3.94
C VAL A 70 3.14 -6.89 -4.80
N LYS A 71 2.18 -7.73 -5.19
CA LYS A 71 1.01 -7.30 -5.99
C LYS A 71 0.16 -6.30 -5.22
N ARG A 72 -0.13 -6.57 -3.94
CA ARG A 72 -0.88 -5.67 -3.07
C ARG A 72 -0.12 -4.36 -2.85
N ALA A 73 1.18 -4.41 -2.60
CA ALA A 73 2.06 -3.24 -2.48
C ALA A 73 1.97 -2.31 -3.70
N ALA A 74 2.02 -2.89 -4.90
CA ALA A 74 1.88 -2.15 -6.14
C ALA A 74 0.49 -1.48 -6.25
N ALA A 75 -0.59 -2.22 -5.98
CA ALA A 75 -1.94 -1.67 -6.02
C ALA A 75 -2.15 -0.55 -4.99
N GLY A 76 -1.78 -0.80 -3.73
CA GLY A 76 -1.96 0.11 -2.60
C GLY A 76 -1.16 1.41 -2.68
N THR A 77 -0.06 1.41 -3.45
CA THR A 77 0.77 2.62 -3.69
C THR A 77 0.50 3.30 -5.03
N SER A 78 -0.43 2.77 -5.84
CA SER A 78 -0.67 3.25 -7.21
C SER A 78 -1.36 4.62 -7.29
N HIS A 79 -2.17 5.00 -6.29
CA HIS A 79 -3.00 6.21 -6.33
C HIS A 79 -2.21 7.47 -6.72
N VAL A 80 -1.03 7.68 -6.12
CA VAL A 80 -0.21 8.86 -6.39
C VAL A 80 0.23 8.95 -7.86
N LEU A 81 0.42 7.81 -8.53
CA LEU A 81 0.77 7.79 -9.94
C LEU A 81 -0.40 8.27 -10.80
N TYR A 82 -1.63 7.89 -10.49
CA TYR A 82 -2.81 8.40 -11.20
C TYR A 82 -3.06 9.88 -10.88
N ALA A 83 -3.01 10.25 -9.61
CA ALA A 83 -3.36 11.59 -9.15
C ALA A 83 -2.32 12.67 -9.51
N ARG A 84 -1.04 12.31 -9.64
CA ARG A 84 0.06 13.28 -9.83
C ARG A 84 0.77 13.19 -11.17
N SER A 85 0.47 12.17 -11.98
CA SER A 85 1.06 12.06 -13.32
C SER A 85 0.66 13.25 -14.21
N PRO A 86 1.63 13.92 -14.86
CA PRO A 86 1.33 15.06 -15.70
C PRO A 86 0.43 14.71 -16.89
N GLY A 87 -0.75 15.34 -16.93
CA GLY A 87 -1.79 15.07 -17.94
C GLY A 87 -2.53 13.75 -17.75
N GLY A 88 -2.38 13.10 -16.60
CA GLY A 88 -3.00 11.80 -16.31
C GLY A 88 -2.05 10.61 -16.50
N ALA A 89 -2.47 9.45 -16.00
CA ALA A 89 -1.68 8.22 -16.07
C ALA A 89 -1.60 7.71 -17.51
N ALA A 90 -2.72 7.72 -18.24
CA ALA A 90 -2.77 7.29 -19.64
C ALA A 90 -1.89 8.14 -20.55
N ALA A 91 -1.96 9.47 -20.43
CA ALA A 91 -1.11 10.38 -21.21
C ALA A 91 0.37 10.23 -20.84
N THR A 92 0.66 9.90 -19.58
CA THR A 92 2.03 9.60 -19.14
C THR A 92 2.53 8.28 -19.73
N ALA A 93 1.72 7.24 -19.69
CA ALA A 93 2.05 5.95 -20.29
C ALA A 93 2.33 6.06 -21.79
N GLU A 94 1.52 6.84 -22.52
CA GLU A 94 1.75 7.12 -23.94
C GLU A 94 3.11 7.80 -24.20
N ARG A 95 3.47 8.80 -23.38
CA ARG A 95 4.80 9.45 -23.50
C ARG A 95 5.94 8.48 -23.21
N VAL A 96 5.80 7.67 -22.17
CA VAL A 96 6.82 6.68 -21.76
C VAL A 96 7.00 5.59 -22.83
N ALA A 97 5.90 5.13 -23.44
CA ALA A 97 5.93 4.09 -24.47
C ALA A 97 6.81 4.47 -25.68
N ASN A 98 6.97 5.76 -25.99
CA ASN A 98 7.85 6.24 -27.05
C ASN A 98 9.35 5.93 -26.81
N TRP A 99 9.72 5.64 -25.56
CA TRP A 99 11.09 5.30 -25.17
C TRP A 99 11.36 3.80 -25.14
N ARG A 100 10.36 2.96 -25.45
CA ARG A 100 10.46 1.51 -25.29
C ARG A 100 11.69 0.89 -25.97
N PRO A 101 12.04 1.21 -27.24
CA PRO A 101 13.23 0.65 -27.88
C PRO A 101 14.54 0.98 -27.14
N GLN A 102 14.67 2.20 -26.64
CA GLN A 102 15.85 2.66 -25.90
C GLN A 102 15.89 2.04 -24.50
N VAL A 103 14.73 1.92 -23.85
CA VAL A 103 14.59 1.22 -22.56
C VAL A 103 15.01 -0.24 -22.69
N GLU A 104 14.56 -0.96 -23.71
CA GLU A 104 14.96 -2.35 -23.94
C GLU A 104 16.47 -2.49 -24.19
N ALA A 105 17.06 -1.58 -24.96
CA ALA A 105 18.51 -1.58 -25.19
C ALA A 105 19.29 -1.38 -23.88
N ALA A 106 18.87 -0.43 -23.05
CA ALA A 106 19.48 -0.16 -21.75
C ALA A 106 19.26 -1.33 -20.76
N ALA A 107 18.06 -1.90 -20.72
CA ALA A 107 17.72 -3.04 -19.87
C ALA A 107 18.53 -4.28 -20.24
N ARG A 108 18.72 -4.56 -21.54
CA ARG A 108 19.62 -5.63 -22.02
C ARG A 108 21.06 -5.41 -21.56
N ALA A 109 21.57 -4.19 -21.67
CA ALA A 109 22.93 -3.87 -21.22
C ALA A 109 23.10 -4.07 -19.71
N ALA A 110 22.10 -3.69 -18.92
CA ALA A 110 22.07 -3.91 -17.47
C ALA A 110 21.65 -5.32 -17.05
N ARG A 111 21.19 -6.17 -17.97
CA ARG A 111 20.57 -7.49 -17.67
C ARG A 111 19.46 -7.39 -16.61
N VAL A 112 18.54 -6.44 -16.77
CA VAL A 112 17.37 -6.26 -15.90
C VAL A 112 16.08 -6.35 -16.73
N SER A 113 14.93 -6.42 -16.07
CA SER A 113 13.64 -6.36 -16.76
C SER A 113 13.45 -5.02 -17.48
N PRO A 114 13.13 -5.03 -18.80
CA PRO A 114 12.79 -3.80 -19.50
C PRO A 114 11.50 -3.16 -18.97
N ASP A 115 10.56 -3.94 -18.46
CA ASP A 115 9.29 -3.41 -17.92
C ASP A 115 9.49 -2.70 -16.57
N LEU A 116 10.46 -3.15 -15.77
CA LEU A 116 10.84 -2.43 -14.54
C LEU A 116 11.60 -1.15 -14.85
N LEU A 117 12.50 -1.16 -15.84
CA LEU A 117 13.19 0.05 -16.27
C LEU A 117 12.21 1.06 -16.91
N GLU A 118 11.19 0.58 -17.63
CA GLU A 118 10.10 1.42 -18.15
C GLU A 118 9.26 2.02 -17.01
N GLY A 119 8.92 1.22 -15.99
CA GLY A 119 8.25 1.70 -14.77
C GLY A 119 9.07 2.74 -14.02
N LEU A 120 10.40 2.60 -13.98
CA LEU A 120 11.31 3.61 -13.44
C LEU A 120 11.22 4.92 -14.25
N VAL A 121 11.27 4.86 -15.59
CA VAL A 121 11.13 6.06 -16.44
C VAL A 121 9.78 6.76 -16.23
N PHE A 122 8.71 5.97 -16.08
CA PHE A 122 7.39 6.51 -15.75
C PHE A 122 7.42 7.28 -14.43
N LEU A 123 7.94 6.66 -13.37
CA LEU A 123 7.97 7.24 -12.04
C LEU A 123 8.86 8.48 -11.95
N GLU A 124 10.05 8.42 -12.55
CA GLU A 124 11.07 9.46 -12.42
C GLU A 124 10.75 10.72 -13.21
N SER A 125 10.24 10.60 -14.43
CA SER A 125 10.13 11.75 -15.33
C SER A 125 8.80 11.85 -16.06
N ALA A 126 7.90 10.88 -15.88
CA ALA A 126 6.68 10.77 -16.66
C ALA A 126 6.96 10.79 -18.19
N GLY A 127 8.11 10.22 -18.59
CA GLY A 127 8.60 10.17 -19.98
C GLY A 127 9.18 11.47 -20.52
N ARG A 128 9.45 12.47 -19.66
CA ARG A 128 9.94 13.80 -20.07
C ARG A 128 11.46 13.87 -19.99
N GLU A 129 12.12 13.96 -21.15
CA GLU A 129 13.58 14.07 -21.26
C GLU A 129 14.18 15.34 -20.64
N ASP A 130 13.36 16.35 -20.35
CA ASP A 130 13.76 17.62 -19.74
C ASP A 130 13.25 17.82 -18.32
N ALA A 131 12.75 16.77 -17.66
CA ALA A 131 12.37 16.80 -16.25
C ALA A 131 13.55 17.22 -15.35
N MET A 132 13.26 18.05 -14.35
CA MET A 132 14.24 18.51 -13.36
C MET A 132 13.57 18.51 -11.98
N ALA A 133 14.21 17.93 -10.99
CA ALA A 133 13.86 18.08 -9.59
C ALA A 133 14.41 19.43 -9.08
N GLY A 134 13.57 20.47 -9.15
CA GLY A 134 13.99 21.84 -8.85
C GLY A 134 14.68 22.48 -10.04
N ASP A 135 16.01 22.41 -10.09
CA ASP A 135 16.84 23.05 -11.11
C ASP A 135 17.89 22.10 -11.72
N ALA A 136 18.87 22.66 -12.44
CA ALA A 136 19.91 21.87 -13.09
C ALA A 136 20.93 21.24 -12.11
N GLU A 137 20.97 21.67 -10.84
CA GLU A 137 21.84 21.09 -9.82
C GLU A 137 21.25 19.77 -9.28
N GLY A 138 19.92 19.68 -9.24
CA GLY A 138 19.18 18.51 -8.79
C GLY A 138 19.21 17.30 -9.73
N ALA A 139 18.25 16.41 -9.55
CA ALA A 139 18.04 15.26 -10.41
C ALA A 139 17.45 15.69 -11.76
N VAL A 140 18.00 15.17 -12.86
CA VAL A 140 17.69 15.66 -14.21
C VAL A 140 17.46 14.52 -15.20
N GLY A 141 16.55 14.76 -16.14
CA GLY A 141 16.35 13.98 -17.34
C GLY A 141 15.38 12.83 -17.17
N LEU A 142 15.35 11.98 -18.18
CA LEU A 142 14.41 10.86 -18.31
C LEU A 142 14.45 9.89 -17.12
N THR A 143 15.62 9.77 -16.48
CA THR A 143 15.89 8.85 -15.36
C THR A 143 16.31 9.58 -14.09
N GLN A 144 16.12 10.91 -14.00
CA GLN A 144 16.39 11.73 -12.81
C GLN A 144 17.75 11.47 -12.15
N ILE A 145 18.83 11.66 -12.91
CA ILE A 145 20.20 11.46 -12.42
C ILE A 145 20.70 12.74 -11.74
N VAL A 146 21.21 12.63 -10.51
CA VAL A 146 21.88 13.75 -9.82
C VAL A 146 23.27 13.98 -10.40
N ALA A 147 23.71 15.24 -10.48
CA ALA A 147 24.94 15.65 -11.17
C ALA A 147 26.21 14.98 -10.64
N GLU A 148 26.31 14.80 -9.32
CA GLU A 148 27.47 14.16 -8.69
C GLU A 148 27.58 12.68 -9.09
N THR A 149 26.50 11.91 -8.90
CA THR A 149 26.40 10.51 -9.33
C THR A 149 26.69 10.37 -10.83
N GLY A 150 26.11 11.25 -11.65
CA GLY A 150 26.32 11.29 -13.09
C GLY A 150 27.81 11.38 -13.46
N ARG A 151 28.57 12.26 -12.81
CA ARG A 151 30.01 12.45 -13.08
C ARG A 151 30.85 11.33 -12.48
N ASN A 152 30.69 11.07 -11.19
CA ASN A 152 31.64 10.25 -10.41
C ASN A 152 31.42 8.75 -10.61
N LEU A 153 30.17 8.32 -10.78
CA LEU A 153 29.82 6.91 -10.92
C LEU A 153 29.47 6.54 -12.36
N LEU A 154 28.75 7.41 -13.06
CA LEU A 154 28.18 7.07 -14.36
C LEU A 154 29.00 7.57 -15.54
N GLY A 155 30.10 8.29 -15.32
CA GLY A 155 31.00 8.78 -16.38
C GLY A 155 30.31 9.71 -17.39
N MET A 156 29.29 10.45 -16.94
CA MET A 156 28.54 11.40 -17.78
C MET A 156 29.22 12.76 -17.79
N ARG A 157 29.17 13.43 -18.94
CA ARG A 157 29.64 14.81 -19.07
C ARG A 157 28.54 15.78 -18.65
N ILE A 158 28.80 16.49 -17.56
CA ILE A 158 27.82 17.38 -16.91
C ILE A 158 28.51 18.69 -16.51
N ASP A 159 28.20 19.76 -17.23
CA ASP A 159 28.53 21.15 -16.89
C ASP A 159 27.27 21.84 -16.34
N VAL A 160 27.07 21.75 -15.03
CA VAL A 160 25.87 22.23 -14.33
C VAL A 160 25.68 23.73 -14.53
N GLU A 161 26.74 24.52 -14.39
CA GLU A 161 26.67 25.98 -14.48
C GLU A 161 26.24 26.43 -15.88
N ARG A 162 26.83 25.84 -16.93
CA ARG A 162 26.43 26.12 -18.31
C ARG A 162 25.05 25.59 -18.64
N SER A 163 24.69 24.42 -18.11
CA SER A 163 23.35 23.84 -18.23
C SER A 163 22.29 24.78 -17.65
N ALA A 164 22.50 25.30 -16.44
CA ALA A 164 21.61 26.26 -15.78
C ALA A 164 21.46 27.57 -16.59
N ARG A 165 22.55 28.10 -17.15
CA ARG A 165 22.49 29.27 -18.05
C ARG A 165 21.63 29.00 -19.29
N LEU A 166 21.78 27.82 -19.90
CA LEU A 166 21.01 27.43 -21.08
C LEU A 166 19.53 27.22 -20.74
N THR A 167 19.21 26.62 -19.60
CA THR A 167 17.83 26.50 -19.10
C THR A 167 17.16 27.88 -18.98
N ARG A 168 17.81 28.85 -18.32
CA ARG A 168 17.27 30.23 -18.24
C ARG A 168 17.11 30.91 -19.60
N GLN A 169 17.90 30.54 -20.61
CA GLN A 169 17.73 31.05 -21.98
C GLN A 169 16.56 30.37 -22.69
N ILE A 170 16.37 29.07 -22.47
CA ILE A 170 15.24 28.29 -22.99
C ILE A 170 13.93 28.87 -22.46
N ASP A 171 13.81 29.10 -21.15
CA ASP A 171 12.58 29.62 -20.54
C ASP A 171 12.22 31.00 -21.10
N ARG A 172 13.21 31.89 -21.23
CA ARG A 172 13.02 33.21 -21.83
C ARG A 172 12.67 33.16 -23.32
N ALA A 173 13.11 32.13 -24.05
CA ALA A 173 12.75 31.97 -25.45
C ALA A 173 11.33 31.39 -25.61
N LEU A 174 10.94 30.46 -24.72
CA LEU A 174 9.59 29.91 -24.61
C LEU A 174 8.57 31.02 -24.33
N LEU A 175 8.81 31.87 -23.33
CA LEU A 175 7.94 33.00 -23.00
C LEU A 175 7.73 33.99 -24.16
N ARG A 176 8.66 34.04 -25.12
CA ARG A 176 8.59 34.90 -26.30
C ARG A 176 8.11 34.16 -27.56
N GLY A 177 7.66 32.92 -27.45
CA GLY A 177 7.20 32.11 -28.58
C GLY A 177 8.28 31.73 -29.60
N ARG A 178 9.57 31.80 -29.24
CA ARG A 178 10.70 31.57 -30.16
C ARG A 178 11.07 30.09 -30.26
N LEU A 179 10.18 29.28 -30.82
CA LEU A 179 10.30 27.81 -30.81
C LEU A 179 11.60 27.28 -31.45
N PHE A 180 12.05 27.83 -32.58
CA PHE A 180 13.31 27.42 -33.21
C PHE A 180 14.53 27.70 -32.33
N THR A 181 14.54 28.83 -31.63
CA THR A 181 15.59 29.17 -30.65
C THR A 181 15.58 28.19 -29.48
N VAL A 182 14.40 27.82 -28.98
CA VAL A 182 14.26 26.80 -27.92
C VAL A 182 14.86 25.47 -28.33
N LEU A 183 14.56 24.99 -29.54
CA LEU A 183 15.11 23.74 -30.06
C LEU A 183 16.64 23.79 -30.18
N ALA A 184 17.19 24.89 -30.67
CA ALA A 184 18.64 25.09 -30.77
C ALA A 184 19.32 25.10 -29.38
N LEU A 185 18.72 25.80 -28.40
CA LEU A 185 19.24 25.88 -27.05
C LEU A 185 19.15 24.53 -26.31
N ARG A 186 18.07 23.77 -26.48
CA ARG A 186 17.93 22.41 -25.93
C ARG A 186 19.02 21.47 -26.46
N ARG A 187 19.29 21.51 -27.78
CA ARG A 187 20.41 20.75 -28.37
C ARG A 187 21.75 21.13 -27.75
N LYS A 188 21.99 22.43 -27.56
CA LYS A 188 23.20 22.93 -26.91
C LYS A 188 23.29 22.53 -25.43
N ARG A 189 22.16 22.42 -24.72
CA ARG A 189 22.12 21.95 -23.34
C ARG A 189 22.50 20.47 -23.26
N ARG A 190 21.92 19.63 -24.11
CA ARG A 190 22.29 18.19 -24.19
C ARG A 190 23.78 17.98 -24.50
N SER A 191 24.38 18.86 -25.28
CA SER A 191 25.80 18.76 -25.59
C SER A 191 26.71 19.19 -24.44
N VAL A 192 26.22 19.74 -23.34
CA VAL A 192 27.05 20.10 -22.17
C VAL A 192 26.63 19.36 -20.90
N ASP A 193 25.41 18.83 -20.89
CA ASP A 193 24.82 18.08 -19.79
C ASP A 193 24.06 16.88 -20.35
N GLU A 194 24.71 15.72 -20.29
CA GLU A 194 24.23 14.47 -20.90
C GLU A 194 23.03 13.87 -20.19
N ARG A 195 22.63 14.40 -19.02
CA ARG A 195 21.38 13.99 -18.34
C ARG A 195 20.15 14.37 -19.16
N PHE A 196 20.24 15.43 -19.97
CA PHE A 196 19.17 15.83 -20.89
C PHE A 196 19.15 15.03 -22.20
N ASP A 197 20.13 14.16 -22.44
CA ASP A 197 20.15 13.23 -23.56
C ASP A 197 19.54 11.90 -23.10
N ALA A 198 18.32 11.60 -23.57
CA ALA A 198 17.55 10.45 -23.11
C ALA A 198 18.29 9.11 -23.27
N VAL A 199 19.03 8.92 -24.38
CA VAL A 199 19.79 7.68 -24.63
C VAL A 199 20.94 7.56 -23.63
N LYS A 200 21.66 8.66 -23.38
CA LYS A 200 22.75 8.67 -22.39
C LYS A 200 22.24 8.56 -20.96
N ALA A 201 21.09 9.14 -20.65
CA ALA A 201 20.44 9.04 -19.35
C ALA A 201 20.00 7.60 -19.05
N LEU A 202 19.43 6.89 -20.03
CA LEU A 202 19.09 5.47 -19.92
C LEU A 202 20.34 4.60 -19.77
N ALA A 203 21.40 4.88 -20.54
CA ALA A 203 22.68 4.19 -20.38
C ALA A 203 23.30 4.44 -18.98
N GLY A 204 23.13 5.66 -18.43
CA GLY A 204 23.50 6.00 -17.06
C GLY A 204 22.74 5.17 -16.03
N ALA A 205 21.41 5.10 -16.14
CA ALA A 205 20.59 4.27 -15.27
C ALA A 205 20.98 2.79 -15.36
N ALA A 206 21.26 2.27 -16.56
CA ALA A 206 21.75 0.90 -16.75
C ALA A 206 23.10 0.64 -16.03
N ARG A 207 24.04 1.59 -16.09
CA ARG A 207 25.31 1.51 -15.34
C ARG A 207 25.06 1.53 -13.83
N TYR A 208 24.16 2.40 -13.36
CA TYR A 208 23.78 2.45 -11.94
C TYR A 208 23.21 1.10 -11.48
N LEU A 209 22.21 0.55 -12.18
CA LEU A 209 21.56 -0.71 -11.79
C LEU A 209 22.54 -1.89 -11.80
N THR A 210 23.47 -1.91 -12.76
CA THR A 210 24.56 -2.90 -12.80
C THR A 210 25.48 -2.78 -11.59
N PHE A 211 25.88 -1.55 -11.24
CA PHE A 211 26.68 -1.28 -10.05
C PHE A 211 25.93 -1.70 -8.78
N ALA A 212 24.70 -1.22 -8.57
CA ALA A 212 23.89 -1.50 -7.40
C ALA A 212 23.66 -2.99 -7.21
N ARG A 213 23.33 -3.73 -8.28
CA ARG A 213 23.20 -5.19 -8.21
C ARG A 213 24.50 -5.89 -7.83
N SER A 214 25.66 -5.42 -8.29
CA SER A 214 26.93 -6.02 -7.88
C SER A 214 27.20 -5.84 -6.37
N GLN A 215 26.69 -4.76 -5.78
CA GLN A 215 26.82 -4.46 -4.35
C GLN A 215 25.76 -5.16 -3.48
N LEU A 216 24.55 -5.35 -4.00
CA LEU A 216 23.37 -5.78 -3.23
C LEU A 216 22.92 -7.21 -3.56
N GLY A 217 23.37 -7.76 -4.68
CA GLY A 217 23.18 -9.15 -5.06
C GLY A 217 21.85 -9.51 -5.70
N ARG A 218 20.89 -8.57 -5.84
CA ARG A 218 19.55 -8.80 -6.42
C ARG A 218 19.02 -7.58 -7.17
N ASP A 219 18.11 -7.82 -8.12
CA ASP A 219 17.49 -6.77 -8.94
C ASP A 219 16.53 -5.89 -8.12
N ASP A 220 15.68 -6.47 -7.26
CA ASP A 220 14.74 -5.73 -6.41
C ASP A 220 15.45 -4.73 -5.49
N LEU A 221 16.56 -5.16 -4.88
CA LEU A 221 17.42 -4.28 -4.09
C LEU A 221 18.13 -3.21 -4.93
N ALA A 222 18.53 -3.52 -6.17
CA ALA A 222 19.14 -2.55 -7.07
C ALA A 222 18.16 -1.47 -7.52
N PHE A 223 16.90 -1.83 -7.78
CA PHE A 223 15.85 -0.88 -8.13
C PHE A 223 15.45 -0.02 -6.94
N VAL A 224 15.22 -0.59 -5.75
CA VAL A 224 14.85 0.22 -4.59
C VAL A 224 15.99 1.16 -4.14
N SER A 225 17.24 0.74 -4.32
CA SER A 225 18.38 1.60 -4.01
C SER A 225 18.49 2.81 -4.93
N TYR A 226 17.82 2.82 -6.09
CA TYR A 226 17.87 3.96 -7.02
C TYR A 226 17.47 5.27 -6.34
N HIS A 227 16.46 5.22 -5.47
CA HIS A 227 16.02 6.36 -4.67
C HIS A 227 16.69 6.40 -3.29
N MET A 228 16.84 5.25 -2.61
CA MET A 228 17.42 5.20 -1.25
C MET A 228 18.94 5.47 -1.20
N GLY A 229 19.65 5.16 -2.27
CA GLY A 229 21.10 5.00 -2.29
C GLY A 229 21.57 3.62 -1.82
N VAL A 230 22.60 3.08 -2.49
CA VAL A 230 23.18 1.76 -2.18
C VAL A 230 23.72 1.67 -0.74
N GLY A 231 24.45 2.69 -0.29
CA GLY A 231 25.05 2.68 1.05
C GLY A 231 24.01 2.68 2.18
N ASN A 232 22.92 3.44 2.01
CA ASN A 232 21.81 3.46 2.96
C ASN A 232 21.15 2.07 3.03
N LEU A 233 20.87 1.46 1.88
CA LEU A 233 20.26 0.13 1.84
C LEU A 233 21.18 -0.95 2.42
N GLN A 234 22.50 -0.86 2.22
CA GLN A 234 23.47 -1.75 2.89
C GLN A 234 23.39 -1.63 4.42
N GLY A 235 23.22 -0.43 4.95
CA GLY A 235 23.01 -0.21 6.39
C GLY A 235 21.70 -0.84 6.90
N VAL A 236 20.64 -0.81 6.10
CA VAL A 236 19.36 -1.48 6.41
C VAL A 236 19.52 -3.01 6.39
N LEU A 237 20.16 -3.56 5.34
CA LEU A 237 20.42 -5.00 5.21
C LEU A 237 21.32 -5.53 6.34
N SER A 238 22.37 -4.79 6.69
CA SER A 238 23.26 -5.11 7.81
C SER A 238 22.49 -5.17 9.14
N ALA A 239 21.55 -4.24 9.37
CA ALA A 239 20.70 -4.26 10.56
C ALA A 239 19.69 -5.42 10.57
N TYR A 240 19.30 -5.95 9.41
CA TYR A 240 18.38 -7.09 9.31
C TYR A 240 19.09 -8.43 9.56
N GLY A 241 20.37 -8.54 9.19
CA GLY A 241 21.22 -9.68 9.56
C GLY A 241 20.99 -10.98 8.78
N ALA A 242 20.00 -11.06 7.89
CA ALA A 242 19.82 -12.20 6.99
C ALA A 242 20.68 -12.07 5.73
N GLU A 243 21.10 -13.21 5.18
CA GLU A 243 21.83 -13.24 3.92
C GLU A 243 20.88 -12.95 2.74
N ARG A 244 21.05 -11.77 2.13
CA ARG A 244 20.38 -11.33 0.88
C ARG A 244 18.84 -11.51 0.88
N PRO A 245 18.09 -10.96 1.87
CA PRO A 245 16.64 -10.98 1.83
C PRO A 245 16.11 -10.28 0.58
N SER A 246 14.94 -10.71 0.08
CA SER A 246 14.18 -9.90 -0.87
C SER A 246 13.81 -8.55 -0.22
N TYR A 247 13.57 -7.52 -1.03
CA TYR A 247 13.08 -6.26 -0.47
C TYR A 247 11.70 -6.43 0.17
N ALA A 248 10.86 -7.30 -0.40
CA ALA A 248 9.56 -7.65 0.18
C ALA A 248 9.72 -8.24 1.59
N ARG A 249 10.58 -9.23 1.79
CA ARG A 249 10.89 -9.73 3.12
C ARG A 249 11.39 -8.63 4.05
N LEU A 250 12.38 -7.86 3.62
CA LEU A 250 12.96 -6.78 4.43
C LEU A 250 11.90 -5.77 4.90
N TYR A 251 11.02 -5.35 3.99
CA TYR A 251 9.96 -4.37 4.25
C TYR A 251 8.80 -4.97 5.07
N PHE A 252 8.32 -6.16 4.67
CA PHE A 252 7.14 -6.78 5.28
C PHE A 252 7.44 -7.46 6.62
N ASP A 253 8.65 -7.94 6.84
CA ASP A 253 9.08 -8.55 8.11
C ASP A 253 9.59 -7.51 9.13
N SER A 254 9.58 -6.21 8.80
CA SER A 254 10.02 -5.14 9.71
C SER A 254 8.85 -4.32 10.25
N THR A 255 8.59 -4.45 11.55
CA THR A 255 7.55 -3.73 12.30
C THR A 255 8.16 -3.04 13.53
N PRO A 256 7.42 -2.20 14.28
CA PRO A 256 7.92 -1.62 15.51
C PRO A 256 8.35 -2.64 16.57
N ASN A 257 7.79 -3.86 16.55
CA ASN A 257 8.07 -4.93 17.51
C ASN A 257 8.93 -6.07 16.94
N HIS A 258 9.10 -6.14 15.62
CA HIS A 258 9.91 -7.17 14.94
C HIS A 258 10.88 -6.53 13.95
N ASN A 259 12.17 -6.83 14.02
CA ASN A 259 13.22 -6.09 13.28
C ASN A 259 13.12 -4.55 13.44
N ALA A 260 12.83 -4.07 14.66
CA ALA A 260 12.55 -2.67 14.94
C ALA A 260 13.67 -1.70 14.53
N ALA A 261 14.94 -2.13 14.56
CA ALA A 261 16.06 -1.32 14.08
C ALA A 261 16.00 -1.07 12.57
N VAL A 262 15.55 -2.07 11.80
CA VAL A 262 15.35 -1.98 10.36
C VAL A 262 14.17 -1.07 10.05
N GLN A 263 13.04 -1.26 10.77
CA GLN A 263 11.88 -0.39 10.65
C GLN A 263 12.23 1.08 10.89
N ARG A 264 12.98 1.38 11.96
CA ARG A 264 13.40 2.76 12.27
C ARG A 264 14.29 3.35 11.18
N ARG A 265 15.18 2.56 10.58
CA ARG A 265 16.04 3.02 9.47
C ARG A 265 15.22 3.32 8.22
N LEU A 266 14.27 2.46 7.87
CA LEU A 266 13.37 2.68 6.73
C LEU A 266 12.50 3.93 6.93
N ALA A 267 12.00 4.15 8.15
CA ALA A 267 11.20 5.33 8.49
C ALA A 267 12.03 6.62 8.54
N ALA A 268 13.35 6.54 8.78
CA ALA A 268 14.21 7.70 8.92
C ALA A 268 14.58 8.39 7.60
N PHE A 269 14.28 7.80 6.44
CA PHE A 269 14.56 8.44 5.14
C PHE A 269 13.75 9.73 4.93
N GLY A 270 12.67 9.94 5.69
CA GLY A 270 11.93 11.22 5.72
C GLY A 270 11.17 11.56 4.42
N ASP A 271 11.25 10.69 3.43
CA ASP A 271 10.55 10.73 2.15
C ASP A 271 9.86 9.38 1.87
N ASP A 272 9.36 9.21 0.65
CA ASP A 272 8.65 7.98 0.26
C ASP A 272 9.59 6.90 -0.33
N SER A 273 10.89 6.94 0.01
CA SER A 273 11.90 5.99 -0.48
C SER A 273 11.54 4.54 -0.19
N SER A 274 10.96 4.28 0.99
CA SER A 274 10.61 2.92 1.44
C SER A 274 9.54 2.26 0.55
N ASN A 275 8.74 3.06 -0.15
CA ASN A 275 7.70 2.56 -1.05
C ASN A 275 8.08 2.65 -2.53
N TYR A 276 9.31 3.08 -2.84
CA TYR A 276 9.76 3.35 -4.20
C TYR A 276 9.63 2.13 -5.13
N LEU A 277 10.02 0.94 -4.68
CA LEU A 277 9.90 -0.29 -5.46
C LEU A 277 8.44 -0.62 -5.81
N TRP A 278 7.52 -0.40 -4.87
CA TRP A 278 6.10 -0.64 -5.05
C TRP A 278 5.51 0.27 -6.12
N LYS A 279 5.94 1.54 -6.15
CA LYS A 279 5.57 2.49 -7.21
C LYS A 279 6.13 2.11 -8.58
N ILE A 280 7.35 1.55 -8.65
CA ILE A 280 7.85 1.00 -9.92
C ILE A 280 6.95 -0.13 -10.41
N TYR A 281 6.53 -1.04 -9.52
CA TYR A 281 5.61 -2.11 -9.90
C TYR A 281 4.21 -1.60 -10.27
N ALA A 282 3.72 -0.56 -9.62
CA ALA A 282 2.47 0.11 -9.99
C ALA A 282 2.58 0.77 -11.37
N ALA A 283 3.69 1.47 -11.65
CA ALA A 283 3.97 2.05 -12.94
C ALA A 283 4.10 0.99 -14.05
N ARG A 284 4.75 -0.15 -13.75
CA ARG A 284 4.81 -1.31 -14.65
C ARG A 284 3.40 -1.80 -15.01
N GLU A 285 2.50 -1.88 -14.03
CA GLU A 285 1.12 -2.32 -14.28
C GLU A 285 0.35 -1.30 -15.13
N ILE A 286 0.52 0.00 -14.89
CA ILE A 286 -0.03 1.06 -15.76
C ILE A 286 0.47 0.89 -17.20
N MET A 287 1.77 0.64 -17.39
CA MET A 287 2.35 0.43 -18.72
C MET A 287 1.84 -0.85 -19.39
N ARG A 288 1.58 -1.92 -18.62
CA ARG A 288 0.95 -3.14 -19.12
C ARG A 288 -0.49 -2.86 -19.58
N LEU A 289 -1.32 -2.22 -18.76
CA LEU A 289 -2.68 -1.83 -19.11
C LEU A 289 -2.70 -0.90 -20.33
N HIS A 290 -1.76 0.05 -20.44
CA HIS A 290 -1.67 0.90 -21.62
C HIS A 290 -1.49 0.12 -22.94
N ARG A 291 -0.79 -1.02 -22.90
CA ARG A 291 -0.56 -1.90 -24.05
C ARG A 291 -1.69 -2.88 -24.28
N GLU A 292 -2.23 -3.44 -23.21
CA GLU A 292 -3.09 -4.63 -23.26
C GLU A 292 -4.56 -4.34 -22.97
N ASP A 293 -4.86 -3.32 -22.16
CA ASP A 293 -6.23 -2.97 -21.75
C ASP A 293 -6.37 -1.47 -21.41
N ARG A 294 -6.46 -0.65 -22.47
CA ARG A 294 -6.61 0.81 -22.32
C ARG A 294 -7.94 1.22 -21.69
N ALA A 295 -8.98 0.38 -21.81
CA ALA A 295 -10.28 0.65 -21.23
C ALA A 295 -10.21 0.53 -19.71
N GLU A 296 -9.56 -0.52 -19.20
CA GLU A 296 -9.31 -0.68 -17.78
C GLU A 296 -8.39 0.42 -17.22
N LEU A 297 -7.35 0.82 -17.96
CA LEU A 297 -6.51 1.96 -17.54
C LEU A 297 -7.35 3.24 -17.36
N ALA A 298 -8.22 3.56 -18.31
CA ALA A 298 -9.08 4.73 -18.24
C ALA A 298 -10.10 4.63 -17.09
N ARG A 299 -10.65 3.43 -16.85
CA ARG A 299 -11.55 3.18 -15.72
C ARG A 299 -10.85 3.41 -14.38
N LEU A 300 -9.67 2.82 -14.20
CA LEU A 300 -8.86 3.01 -12.99
C LEU A 300 -8.44 4.47 -12.81
N GLU A 301 -8.07 5.16 -13.88
CA GLU A 301 -7.74 6.58 -13.82
C GLU A 301 -8.92 7.43 -13.35
N ALA A 302 -10.13 7.17 -13.86
CA ALA A 302 -11.34 7.85 -13.41
C ALA A 302 -11.61 7.61 -11.92
N LEU A 303 -11.50 6.36 -11.45
CA LEU A 303 -11.76 6.01 -10.04
C LEU A 303 -10.69 6.56 -9.10
N GLN A 304 -9.41 6.44 -9.47
CA GLN A 304 -8.28 6.93 -8.69
C GLN A 304 -8.24 8.46 -8.58
N THR A 305 -8.82 9.17 -9.55
CA THR A 305 -8.83 10.64 -9.55
C THR A 305 -10.17 11.26 -9.13
N ALA A 306 -11.19 10.44 -8.87
CA ALA A 306 -12.49 10.90 -8.39
C ALA A 306 -12.38 11.61 -7.04
N LYS A 307 -11.49 11.13 -6.15
CA LYS A 307 -11.24 11.68 -4.80
C LYS A 307 -9.75 11.68 -4.47
N ASN A 308 -9.39 12.27 -3.33
CA ASN A 308 -7.99 12.42 -2.88
C ASN A 308 -7.38 11.11 -2.32
N SER A 309 -8.01 9.97 -2.56
CA SER A 309 -7.55 8.63 -2.20
C SER A 309 -8.11 7.58 -3.17
N ALA A 310 -7.65 6.33 -3.03
CA ALA A 310 -8.13 5.19 -3.81
C ALA A 310 -9.50 4.64 -3.38
N GLU A 311 -10.28 5.36 -2.56
CA GLU A 311 -11.52 4.83 -1.98
C GLU A 311 -12.58 4.41 -3.02
N GLU A 312 -12.66 5.11 -4.16
CA GLU A 312 -13.56 4.71 -5.26
C GLU A 312 -13.02 3.55 -6.10
N VAL A 313 -11.74 3.19 -5.96
CA VAL A 313 -11.22 1.93 -6.50
C VAL A 313 -11.68 0.76 -5.65
N LEU A 314 -11.62 0.92 -4.32
CA LEU A 314 -12.05 -0.11 -3.38
C LEU A 314 -13.56 -0.34 -3.46
N HIS A 315 -14.34 0.74 -3.56
CA HIS A 315 -15.80 0.70 -3.58
C HIS A 315 -16.38 1.68 -4.61
N PRO A 316 -16.38 1.32 -5.91
CA PRO A 316 -16.90 2.17 -6.97
C PRO A 316 -18.37 2.50 -6.77
N SER A 317 -18.76 3.75 -6.98
CA SER A 317 -20.16 4.20 -6.81
C SER A 317 -21.16 3.48 -7.72
N ALA A 318 -20.71 3.01 -8.89
CA ALA A 318 -21.54 2.28 -9.85
C ALA A 318 -21.90 0.86 -9.41
N SER A 319 -21.13 0.25 -8.50
CA SER A 319 -21.29 -1.16 -8.10
C SER A 319 -21.43 -1.36 -6.59
N THR A 320 -21.33 -0.29 -5.79
CA THR A 320 -21.43 -0.37 -4.33
C THR A 320 -22.78 0.16 -3.87
N PRO A 321 -23.66 -0.69 -3.33
CA PRO A 321 -24.95 -0.26 -2.79
C PRO A 321 -24.78 0.76 -1.66
N ARG A 322 -25.68 1.74 -1.64
CA ARG A 322 -25.73 2.78 -0.60
C ARG A 322 -27.02 2.66 0.19
N PHE A 323 -26.94 2.94 1.48
CA PHE A 323 -28.11 3.16 2.32
C PHE A 323 -28.69 4.55 2.01
N THR A 324 -29.86 4.56 1.37
CA THR A 324 -30.52 5.80 0.95
C THR A 324 -31.45 6.37 2.02
N THR A 325 -31.92 5.53 2.94
CA THR A 325 -32.86 5.89 4.00
C THR A 325 -32.55 5.17 5.30
N PRO A 326 -33.07 5.66 6.45
CA PRO A 326 -32.97 4.94 7.72
C PRO A 326 -33.64 3.55 7.72
N ALA A 327 -34.67 3.34 6.88
CA ALA A 327 -35.31 2.04 6.74
C ALA A 327 -34.37 1.03 6.05
N ALA A 328 -33.78 1.41 4.92
CA ALA A 328 -32.81 0.57 4.22
C ALA A 328 -31.58 0.23 5.07
N LEU A 329 -31.14 1.15 5.92
CA LEU A 329 -30.07 0.86 6.89
C LEU A 329 -30.55 -0.13 7.97
N ARG A 330 -31.78 -0.01 8.45
CA ARG A 330 -32.35 -0.96 9.42
C ARG A 330 -32.49 -2.36 8.84
N ASP A 331 -32.96 -2.48 7.61
CA ASP A 331 -33.04 -3.77 6.91
C ASP A 331 -31.65 -4.43 6.86
N ALA A 332 -30.60 -3.64 6.61
CA ALA A 332 -29.22 -4.13 6.62
C ALA A 332 -28.71 -4.54 8.01
N TRP A 333 -29.26 -4.01 9.09
CA TRP A 333 -28.99 -4.53 10.44
C TRP A 333 -29.74 -5.85 10.68
N ASP A 334 -30.98 -5.95 10.20
CA ASP A 334 -31.80 -7.15 10.35
C ASP A 334 -31.24 -8.33 9.54
N ASP A 335 -30.53 -8.04 8.44
CA ASP A 335 -29.85 -9.00 7.57
C ASP A 335 -28.38 -9.30 7.99
N ASP A 336 -27.91 -8.80 9.14
CA ASP A 336 -26.51 -8.89 9.62
C ASP A 336 -25.45 -8.31 8.66
N ASP A 337 -25.91 -7.54 7.68
CA ASP A 337 -25.10 -6.82 6.70
C ASP A 337 -24.35 -5.65 7.37
N ILE A 338 -24.87 -5.15 8.48
CA ILE A 338 -24.26 -4.20 9.42
C ILE A 338 -24.28 -4.80 10.82
N VAL A 339 -23.14 -4.78 11.50
CA VAL A 339 -22.97 -5.24 12.87
C VAL A 339 -22.58 -4.09 13.80
N ALA A 340 -22.83 -4.28 15.11
CA ALA A 340 -22.61 -3.25 16.10
C ALA A 340 -21.14 -2.88 16.26
N PHE A 341 -20.85 -1.58 16.24
CA PHE A 341 -19.56 -1.08 16.65
C PHE A 341 -19.49 -1.12 18.20
N PRO A 342 -18.60 -1.93 18.79
CA PRO A 342 -18.54 -2.12 20.23
C PRO A 342 -18.07 -0.86 20.95
N ASP A 343 -18.52 -0.67 22.19
CA ASP A 343 -18.08 0.41 23.08
C ASP A 343 -17.26 -0.16 24.24
N ASP A 344 -16.23 -0.95 23.88
CA ASP A 344 -15.31 -1.59 24.81
C ASP A 344 -13.87 -1.22 24.46
N PRO A 345 -13.37 -0.07 24.95
CA PRO A 345 -12.01 0.39 24.64
C PRO A 345 -10.91 -0.49 25.24
N VAL A 346 -11.22 -1.24 26.30
CA VAL A 346 -10.25 -2.14 26.93
C VAL A 346 -10.00 -3.33 26.00
N ARG A 347 -11.07 -3.96 25.51
CA ARG A 347 -11.01 -5.10 24.58
C ARG A 347 -10.57 -4.66 23.18
N THR A 348 -11.12 -3.60 22.63
CA THR A 348 -10.91 -3.30 21.20
C THR A 348 -9.74 -2.37 20.91
N GLY A 349 -9.32 -1.57 21.89
CA GLY A 349 -8.39 -0.47 21.63
C GLY A 349 -9.07 0.68 20.88
N LEU A 350 -10.40 0.66 20.79
CA LEU A 350 -11.23 1.67 20.13
C LEU A 350 -12.30 2.17 21.12
N ALA A 351 -12.49 3.47 21.18
CA ALA A 351 -13.54 4.10 21.94
C ALA A 351 -14.54 4.75 20.98
N ARG A 352 -15.83 4.61 21.26
CA ARG A 352 -16.85 5.31 20.52
C ARG A 352 -16.93 6.76 20.99
N HIS A 353 -16.88 7.72 20.07
CA HIS A 353 -17.13 9.11 20.43
C HIS A 353 -18.62 9.29 20.81
N PRO A 354 -18.96 10.02 21.90
CA PRO A 354 -20.34 10.18 22.35
C PRO A 354 -21.28 10.80 21.31
N SER A 355 -20.76 11.68 20.45
CA SER A 355 -21.54 12.33 19.38
C SER A 355 -21.81 11.45 18.16
N MET A 356 -21.34 10.20 18.13
CA MET A 356 -21.60 9.30 17.02
C MET A 356 -23.12 9.05 16.87
N GLY A 357 -23.65 9.43 15.70
CA GLY A 357 -25.08 9.38 15.39
C GLY A 357 -25.90 10.58 15.89
N GLU A 358 -25.27 11.69 16.29
CA GLU A 358 -25.97 12.85 16.88
C GLU A 358 -27.05 13.49 15.99
N LEU A 359 -26.95 13.35 14.67
CA LEU A 359 -27.95 13.90 13.75
C LEU A 359 -29.18 12.99 13.56
N ALA A 360 -29.14 11.76 14.08
CA ALA A 360 -30.20 10.77 13.91
C ALA A 360 -31.60 11.27 14.31
N PRO A 361 -31.78 11.98 15.45
CA PRO A 361 -33.12 12.48 15.83
C PRO A 361 -33.68 13.50 14.82
N ARG A 362 -32.83 14.23 14.09
CA ARG A 362 -33.25 15.24 13.11
C ARG A 362 -33.83 14.64 11.83
N ILE A 363 -33.73 13.33 11.66
CA ILE A 363 -34.27 12.56 10.54
C ILE A 363 -35.20 11.43 11.03
N GLY A 364 -35.71 11.54 12.26
CA GLY A 364 -36.66 10.56 12.80
C GLY A 364 -36.05 9.18 13.07
N SER A 365 -34.74 9.12 13.34
CA SER A 365 -34.01 7.89 13.65
C SER A 365 -33.33 7.97 15.02
N VAL A 366 -32.74 6.86 15.47
CA VAL A 366 -32.02 6.74 16.74
C VAL A 366 -30.51 6.68 16.51
N PRO A 367 -29.67 7.23 17.42
CA PRO A 367 -28.21 7.21 17.24
C PRO A 367 -27.63 5.80 17.06
N GLY A 368 -28.23 4.78 17.69
CA GLY A 368 -27.83 3.37 17.61
C GLY A 368 -27.72 2.85 16.17
N LEU A 369 -28.60 3.31 15.27
CA LEU A 369 -28.63 2.87 13.87
C LEU A 369 -27.34 3.24 13.11
N TYR A 370 -26.63 4.28 13.56
CA TYR A 370 -25.41 4.84 12.94
C TYR A 370 -24.14 4.52 13.73
N ARG A 371 -24.18 3.44 14.52
CA ARG A 371 -23.08 2.95 15.36
C ARG A 371 -22.75 1.51 14.97
N GLY A 372 -22.55 1.30 13.67
CA GLY A 372 -22.29 0.00 13.09
C GLY A 372 -21.46 0.10 11.82
N LEU A 373 -20.90 -1.02 11.42
CA LEU A 373 -20.10 -1.18 10.21
C LEU A 373 -20.44 -2.51 9.55
N ARG A 374 -20.08 -2.67 8.28
CA ARG A 374 -20.07 -4.01 7.68
C ARG A 374 -19.11 -4.92 8.45
N PRO A 375 -19.37 -6.23 8.58
CA PRO A 375 -18.55 -7.14 9.38
C PRO A 375 -17.05 -7.04 9.07
N VAL A 376 -16.67 -7.06 7.78
CA VAL A 376 -15.27 -6.94 7.36
C VAL A 376 -14.66 -5.58 7.75
N ALA A 377 -15.42 -4.49 7.62
CA ALA A 377 -14.97 -3.16 8.01
C ALA A 377 -14.78 -3.05 9.53
N LEU A 378 -15.66 -3.66 10.32
CA LEU A 378 -15.49 -3.76 11.77
C LEU A 378 -14.25 -4.58 12.13
N ALA A 379 -14.09 -5.77 11.53
CA ALA A 379 -12.93 -6.63 11.79
C ALA A 379 -11.60 -5.91 11.52
N LEU A 380 -11.51 -5.13 10.45
CA LEU A 380 -10.32 -4.34 10.14
C LEU A 380 -10.14 -3.15 11.10
N ALA A 381 -11.23 -2.51 11.54
CA ALA A 381 -11.15 -1.48 12.58
C ALA A 381 -10.57 -2.06 13.90
N LEU A 382 -11.04 -3.23 14.32
CA LEU A 382 -10.53 -3.94 15.51
C LEU A 382 -9.05 -4.31 15.36
N TYR A 383 -8.65 -4.78 14.18
CA TYR A 383 -7.24 -5.04 13.86
C TYR A 383 -6.40 -3.77 14.00
N ILE A 384 -6.87 -2.63 13.48
CA ILE A 384 -6.20 -1.33 13.61
C ILE A 384 -6.04 -0.93 15.09
N GLY A 385 -7.10 -1.06 15.90
CA GLY A 385 -7.07 -0.78 17.33
C GLY A 385 -6.08 -1.67 18.08
N ALA A 386 -6.09 -2.97 17.81
CA ALA A 386 -5.20 -3.95 18.41
C ALA A 386 -3.72 -3.68 18.08
N GLN A 387 -3.38 -3.52 16.80
CA GLN A 387 -2.01 -3.27 16.37
C GLN A 387 -1.48 -1.91 16.84
N THR A 388 -2.32 -0.87 16.78
CA THR A 388 -1.92 0.47 17.27
C THR A 388 -1.58 0.41 18.75
N ARG A 389 -2.44 -0.22 19.55
CA ARG A 389 -2.22 -0.36 20.99
C ARG A 389 -0.96 -1.16 21.29
N GLU A 390 -0.72 -2.25 20.57
CA GLU A 390 0.48 -3.08 20.71
C GLU A 390 1.76 -2.27 20.45
N TYR A 391 1.85 -1.56 19.32
CA TYR A 391 3.03 -0.74 19.00
C TYR A 391 3.17 0.49 19.91
N ALA A 392 2.05 1.03 20.41
CA ALA A 392 2.03 2.11 21.37
C ALA A 392 2.40 1.66 22.80
N GLY A 393 2.55 0.37 23.07
CA GLY A 393 2.85 -0.15 24.41
C GLY A 393 1.65 -0.11 25.36
N GLY A 394 0.43 -0.31 24.86
CA GLY A 394 -0.79 -0.37 25.66
C GLY A 394 -1.54 0.95 25.85
N GLU A 395 -1.07 2.05 25.25
CA GLU A 395 -1.58 3.39 25.52
C GLU A 395 -2.96 3.67 24.91
N GLY A 396 -4.02 3.50 25.71
CA GLY A 396 -5.37 4.03 25.47
C GLY A 396 -6.03 3.67 24.12
N PRO A 397 -7.34 3.94 23.99
CA PRO A 397 -8.01 3.66 22.73
C PRO A 397 -7.78 4.77 21.69
N LEU A 398 -7.91 4.43 20.42
CA LEU A 398 -8.22 5.38 19.35
C LEU A 398 -9.72 5.75 19.44
N VAL A 399 -10.08 7.00 19.18
CA VAL A 399 -11.47 7.44 19.28
C VAL A 399 -12.11 7.44 17.90
N VAL A 400 -13.12 6.59 17.68
CA VAL A 400 -13.89 6.54 16.43
C VAL A 400 -15.05 7.52 16.50
N THR A 401 -15.10 8.47 15.57
CA THR A 401 -16.06 9.59 15.56
C THR A 401 -17.24 9.36 14.64
N SER A 402 -17.08 8.52 13.61
CA SER A 402 -18.15 8.20 12.66
C SER A 402 -18.02 6.81 12.08
N THR A 403 -19.15 6.19 11.74
CA THR A 403 -19.24 4.87 11.10
C THR A 403 -20.26 4.92 9.96
N VAL A 404 -21.19 3.97 9.84
CA VAL A 404 -22.23 3.95 8.81
C VAL A 404 -23.18 5.16 8.90
N ARG A 405 -23.61 5.65 7.73
CA ARG A 405 -24.60 6.70 7.53
C ARG A 405 -25.63 6.24 6.50
N ASP A 406 -26.77 6.90 6.43
CA ASP A 406 -27.63 6.87 5.24
C ASP A 406 -27.55 8.24 4.51
N SER A 407 -28.11 8.32 3.32
CA SER A 407 -28.07 9.54 2.51
C SER A 407 -28.79 10.73 3.20
N GLN A 408 -29.87 10.50 3.94
CA GLN A 408 -30.55 11.59 4.67
C GLN A 408 -29.70 12.13 5.81
N TYR A 409 -28.98 11.26 6.54
CA TYR A 409 -28.01 11.68 7.55
C TYR A 409 -26.87 12.49 6.91
N GLN A 410 -26.32 12.01 5.80
CA GLN A 410 -25.25 12.68 5.06
C GLN A 410 -25.67 14.09 4.61
N ASP A 411 -26.88 14.24 4.06
CA ASP A 411 -27.41 15.54 3.63
C ASP A 411 -27.54 16.54 4.79
N ARG A 412 -27.93 16.07 5.98
CA ARG A 412 -27.98 16.91 7.18
C ARG A 412 -26.59 17.36 7.63
N LEU A 413 -25.61 16.46 7.54
CA LEU A 413 -24.22 16.77 7.89
C LEU A 413 -23.65 17.84 6.95
N VAL A 414 -23.86 17.70 5.64
CA VAL A 414 -23.42 18.67 4.61
C VAL A 414 -23.97 20.08 4.86
N ARG A 415 -25.22 20.20 5.32
CA ARG A 415 -25.84 21.51 5.61
C ARG A 415 -25.24 22.21 6.83
N GLY A 416 -24.64 21.46 7.76
CA GLY A 416 -24.07 21.98 9.01
C GLY A 416 -22.54 21.94 9.07
N ASN A 417 -21.88 21.24 8.14
CA ASN A 417 -20.43 21.02 8.13
C ASN A 417 -19.88 21.17 6.70
N GLY A 418 -19.09 22.23 6.47
CA GLY A 418 -18.45 22.49 5.18
C GLY A 418 -17.44 21.42 4.76
N GLU A 419 -16.96 20.60 5.69
CA GLU A 419 -16.02 19.50 5.44
C GLU A 419 -16.72 18.21 4.98
N ALA A 420 -18.04 18.12 5.15
CA ALA A 420 -18.77 16.94 4.72
C ALA A 420 -18.93 16.93 3.20
N THR A 421 -18.53 15.83 2.57
CA THR A 421 -18.62 15.68 1.12
C THR A 421 -20.06 15.80 0.63
N ARG A 422 -20.25 16.59 -0.43
CA ARG A 422 -21.50 16.69 -1.21
C ARG A 422 -21.61 15.58 -2.26
N ASN A 423 -20.53 14.86 -2.50
CA ASN A 423 -20.42 13.79 -3.48
C ASN A 423 -20.62 12.42 -2.79
N TYR A 424 -20.43 11.34 -3.55
CA TYR A 424 -20.48 9.97 -3.03
C TYR A 424 -19.65 9.81 -1.73
N SER A 425 -20.33 9.39 -0.65
CA SER A 425 -19.75 9.22 0.69
C SER A 425 -19.68 7.73 1.04
N LEU A 426 -18.49 7.22 1.36
CA LEU A 426 -18.30 5.80 1.71
C LEU A 426 -18.92 5.44 3.06
N HIS A 427 -19.23 6.43 3.91
CA HIS A 427 -20.05 6.16 5.10
C HIS A 427 -21.44 5.64 4.73
N THR A 428 -21.97 6.00 3.56
CA THR A 428 -23.29 5.52 3.11
C THR A 428 -23.29 4.07 2.64
N THR A 429 -22.15 3.38 2.65
CA THR A 429 -22.03 1.98 2.24
C THR A 429 -21.67 1.05 3.40
N GLY A 430 -21.33 1.61 4.57
CA GLY A 430 -20.88 0.84 5.75
C GLY A 430 -19.42 0.38 5.70
N TRP A 431 -18.66 0.77 4.67
CA TRP A 431 -17.25 0.41 4.48
C TRP A 431 -16.25 1.42 5.05
N ALA A 432 -16.73 2.54 5.60
CA ALA A 432 -15.85 3.60 6.09
C ALA A 432 -16.16 4.05 7.53
N PHE A 433 -15.11 4.48 8.22
CA PHE A 433 -15.17 5.06 9.55
C PHE A 433 -14.14 6.18 9.71
N ASP A 434 -14.39 7.06 10.68
CA ASP A 434 -13.53 8.20 10.98
C ASP A 434 -12.89 8.03 12.36
N VAL A 435 -11.58 8.24 12.46
CA VAL A 435 -10.83 8.22 13.71
C VAL A 435 -10.38 9.63 14.07
N ALA A 436 -10.66 10.10 15.29
CA ALA A 436 -10.24 11.42 15.73
C ALA A 436 -8.71 11.56 15.67
N ARG A 437 -8.25 12.73 15.20
CA ARG A 437 -6.82 13.10 15.21
C ARG A 437 -6.38 13.65 16.57
N THR A 438 -6.79 12.95 17.63
CA THR A 438 -6.42 13.25 19.01
C THR A 438 -5.85 11.99 19.62
N TYR A 439 -4.57 12.08 20.02
CA TYR A 439 -3.80 10.95 20.47
C TYR A 439 -3.35 11.18 21.91
N ARG A 440 -3.22 10.10 22.68
CA ARG A 440 -2.72 10.17 24.07
C ARG A 440 -1.25 10.56 24.13
N SER A 441 -0.47 10.18 23.11
CA SER A 441 0.94 10.51 23.01
C SER A 441 1.39 10.58 21.56
N GLN A 442 2.60 11.11 21.34
CA GLN A 442 3.28 11.00 20.05
C GLN A 442 3.53 9.54 19.65
N ARG A 443 3.78 8.64 20.61
CA ARG A 443 3.99 7.22 20.35
C ARG A 443 2.73 6.56 19.77
N GLN A 444 1.56 6.84 20.35
CA GLN A 444 0.28 6.37 19.83
C GLN A 444 0.02 6.92 18.41
N ALA A 445 0.33 8.20 18.18
CA ALA A 445 0.19 8.83 16.86
C ALA A 445 1.08 8.15 15.79
N LEU A 446 2.35 7.87 16.11
CA LEU A 446 3.28 7.21 15.20
C LEU A 446 2.92 5.73 14.98
N ALA A 447 2.45 5.04 16.03
CA ALA A 447 1.95 3.67 15.92
C ALA A 447 0.75 3.60 14.97
N PHE A 448 -0.22 4.50 15.13
CA PHE A 448 -1.40 4.55 14.26
C PHE A 448 -1.01 4.89 12.82
N GLN A 449 -0.11 5.87 12.62
CA GLN A 449 0.41 6.20 11.29
C GLN A 449 1.09 5.00 10.63
N PHE A 450 1.94 4.26 11.36
CA PHE A 450 2.58 3.06 10.84
C PHE A 450 1.55 2.01 10.40
N VAL A 451 0.51 1.77 11.20
CA VAL A 451 -0.55 0.82 10.87
C VAL A 451 -1.32 1.26 9.62
N LEU A 452 -1.68 2.54 9.50
CA LEU A 452 -2.37 3.09 8.33
C LEU A 452 -1.52 2.95 7.06
N ASP A 453 -0.25 3.37 7.11
CA ASP A 453 0.65 3.29 5.97
C ASP A 453 0.85 1.85 5.52
N ARG A 454 1.01 0.94 6.49
CA ARG A 454 1.18 -0.48 6.21
C ARG A 454 -0.05 -1.10 5.55
N LEU A 455 -1.23 -0.81 6.08
CA LEU A 455 -2.48 -1.35 5.55
C LEU A 455 -2.84 -0.75 4.19
N GLN A 456 -2.49 0.52 3.94
CA GLN A 456 -2.63 1.12 2.62
C GLN A 456 -1.69 0.46 1.61
N VAL A 457 -0.42 0.23 1.97
CA VAL A 457 0.51 -0.51 1.11
C VAL A 457 -0.03 -1.91 0.82
N LEU A 458 -0.64 -2.57 1.79
CA LEU A 458 -1.28 -3.87 1.57
C LEU A 458 -2.62 -3.80 0.82
N ASP A 459 -3.05 -2.65 0.32
CA ASP A 459 -4.29 -2.50 -0.44
C ASP A 459 -5.51 -3.09 0.29
N VAL A 460 -5.56 -2.90 1.61
CA VAL A 460 -6.72 -3.28 2.45
C VAL A 460 -7.47 -2.07 2.98
N ILE A 461 -6.87 -0.88 2.90
CA ILE A 461 -7.55 0.39 3.17
C ILE A 461 -7.13 1.44 2.16
N ALA A 462 -7.97 2.45 2.02
CA ALA A 462 -7.59 3.79 1.60
C ALA A 462 -7.84 4.74 2.77
N TRP A 463 -6.96 5.70 3.03
CA TRP A 463 -7.18 6.68 4.10
C TRP A 463 -6.91 8.12 3.64
N VAL A 464 -7.60 9.06 4.28
CA VAL A 464 -7.47 10.50 4.03
C VAL A 464 -7.32 11.22 5.35
N ARG A 465 -6.35 12.15 5.42
CA ARG A 465 -6.22 13.06 6.54
C ARG A 465 -7.17 14.24 6.37
N GLU A 466 -8.16 14.32 7.25
CA GLU A 466 -9.03 15.47 7.39
C GLU A 466 -8.55 16.38 8.53
N PRO A 467 -9.07 17.62 8.70
CA PRO A 467 -8.62 18.52 9.76
C PRO A 467 -8.72 17.93 11.17
N ARG A 468 -9.81 17.21 11.47
CA ARG A 468 -10.11 16.67 12.81
C ARG A 468 -10.13 15.14 12.88
N ALA A 469 -10.16 14.44 11.75
CA ALA A 469 -10.24 13.00 11.71
C ALA A 469 -9.29 12.41 10.63
N ILE A 470 -9.03 11.12 10.75
CA ILE A 470 -8.54 10.27 9.66
C ILE A 470 -9.74 9.51 9.15
N HIS A 471 -10.11 9.74 7.89
CA HIS A 471 -11.12 8.97 7.19
C HIS A 471 -10.48 7.67 6.69
N VAL A 472 -11.08 6.52 7.00
CA VAL A 472 -10.60 5.20 6.58
C VAL A 472 -11.71 4.49 5.81
N THR A 473 -11.42 4.08 4.57
CA THR A 473 -12.26 3.19 3.77
C THR A 473 -11.60 1.82 3.71
N VAL A 474 -12.34 0.78 4.08
CA VAL A 474 -11.89 -0.61 4.14
C VAL A 474 -12.16 -1.32 2.82
N ALA A 475 -11.19 -2.06 2.27
CA ALA A 475 -11.40 -2.92 1.11
C ALA A 475 -12.28 -4.14 1.47
N ALA A 476 -13.03 -4.66 0.50
CA ALA A 476 -13.82 -5.89 0.72
C ALA A 476 -12.95 -7.10 1.08
N GLY A 477 -11.75 -7.20 0.50
CA GLY A 477 -10.82 -8.35 0.61
C GLY A 477 -10.09 -8.54 1.95
N ALA A 478 -10.72 -8.18 3.07
CA ALA A 478 -10.18 -8.34 4.43
C ALA A 478 -10.94 -9.40 5.26
N GLU A 479 -11.64 -10.32 4.60
CA GLU A 479 -12.48 -11.36 5.21
C GLU A 479 -11.68 -12.31 6.13
N SER A 480 -10.37 -12.45 5.90
CA SER A 480 -9.48 -13.22 6.77
C SER A 480 -9.44 -12.71 8.22
N LEU A 481 -9.93 -11.48 8.48
CA LEU A 481 -10.04 -10.92 9.82
C LEU A 481 -11.38 -11.18 10.50
N LEU A 482 -12.39 -11.75 9.82
CA LEU A 482 -13.71 -12.02 10.41
C LEU A 482 -13.66 -12.81 11.73
N PRO A 483 -12.73 -13.77 11.94
CA PRO A 483 -12.57 -14.43 13.25
C PRO A 483 -12.27 -13.46 14.42
N LEU A 484 -11.86 -12.21 14.16
CA LEU A 484 -11.75 -11.19 15.22
C LEU A 484 -13.09 -10.76 15.78
N LEU A 485 -14.19 -10.96 15.05
CA LEU A 485 -15.54 -10.67 15.54
C LEU A 485 -16.02 -11.70 16.54
N GLU A 486 -15.72 -12.99 16.31
CA GLU A 486 -16.03 -14.08 17.25
C GLU A 486 -15.39 -13.82 18.63
N ARG A 487 -14.20 -13.22 18.64
CA ARG A 487 -13.53 -12.76 19.87
C ARG A 487 -14.28 -11.67 20.62
N LEU A 488 -15.31 -11.04 20.06
CA LEU A 488 -16.18 -10.09 20.75
C LEU A 488 -17.42 -10.76 21.35
N GLU A 489 -17.84 -11.91 20.80
CA GLU A 489 -19.07 -12.62 21.19
C GLU A 489 -18.83 -13.59 22.37
N ASP A 490 -17.64 -14.17 22.47
CA ASP A 490 -17.27 -15.18 23.49
C ASP A 490 -16.85 -14.59 24.87
N GLY A 491 -17.29 -13.38 25.24
CA GLY A 491 -16.88 -12.78 26.52
C GLY A 491 -17.77 -11.66 27.02
#